data_AF-A0A7K0TF07-F1
#
_entry.id   AF-A0A7K0TF07-F1
#
_cell.length_a   1.000
_cell.length_b   1.000
_cell.length_c   1.000
_cell.angle_alpha   90.00
_cell.angle_beta   90.00
_cell.angle_gamma   90.00
#
_symmetry.space_group_name_H-M   'P 1'
#
loop_
_entity.id
_entity.type
_entity.pdbx_description
1 polymer ?
#
loop_
_entity_poly.entity_id
_entity_poly.type
_entity_poly.pdbx_seq_one_letter_code
_entity_poly.pdbx_strand_id
1 'polypeptide(L)' 'MTAPIVLGIETSCDETAVGIVRGRTLLANVIASSVAEHARFGGVVPEIA' A
#
# COMPACT_ATOMS: atom_id res chain seq x y z
N MET A 1 -0.26 -28.08 9.37
CA MET A 1 -1.33 -27.30 8.68
C MET A 1 -0.70 -26.16 7.93
N THR A 2 -1.14 -25.84 6.71
CA THR A 2 -0.65 -24.67 5.98
C THR A 2 -1.13 -23.38 6.66
N ALA A 3 -0.26 -22.37 6.73
CA ALA A 3 -0.65 -21.06 7.26
C ALA A 3 -1.80 -20.43 6.44
N PRO A 4 -2.65 -19.59 7.06
CA PRO A 4 -3.74 -18.91 6.35
C PRO A 4 -3.18 -17.97 5.28
N ILE A 5 -4.00 -17.70 4.26
CA ILE A 5 -3.77 -16.62 3.31
C ILE A 5 -4.40 -15.35 3.89
N VAL A 6 -3.63 -14.27 3.96
CA VAL A 6 -4.07 -12.98 4.49
C VAL A 6 -3.93 -11.92 3.39
N LEU A 7 -4.99 -11.11 3.22
CA LEU A 7 -5.02 -9.92 2.38
C LEU A 7 -4.79 -8.70 3.27
N GLY A 8 -3.75 -7.92 2.96
CA GLY A 8 -3.47 -6.63 3.58
C GLY A 8 -3.85 -5.48 2.65
N ILE A 9 -4.41 -4.42 3.22
CA ILE A 9 -4.74 -3.16 2.55
C ILE A 9 -4.01 -2.06 3.32
N GLU A 10 -3.29 -1.21 2.62
CA GLU A 10 -2.54 -0.08 3.17
C GLU A 10 -2.95 1.21 2.44
N THR A 11 -3.42 2.19 3.21
CA THR A 11 -3.96 3.48 2.72
C THR A 11 -3.75 4.61 3.75
N SER A 12 -2.67 4.57 4.53
CA SER A 12 -2.45 5.52 5.64
C SER A 12 -1.86 6.87 5.22
N CYS A 13 -1.13 6.91 4.09
CA CYS A 13 -0.45 8.11 3.60
C CYS A 13 -0.72 8.27 2.09
N ASP A 14 0.32 8.44 1.27
CA ASP A 14 0.27 8.73 -0.17
C ASP A 14 0.46 7.48 -1.04
N GLU A 15 0.32 6.28 -0.46
CA GLU A 15 0.25 5.03 -1.21
C GLU A 15 -1.05 4.28 -0.95
N THR A 16 -1.58 3.71 -2.02
CA THR A 16 -2.60 2.66 -1.97
C THR A 16 -1.96 1.34 -2.34
N ALA A 17 -1.95 0.38 -1.41
CA ALA A 17 -1.32 -0.91 -1.63
C ALA A 17 -2.18 -2.11 -1.23
N VAL A 18 -1.95 -3.22 -1.93
CA VAL A 18 -2.57 -4.52 -1.66
C VAL A 18 -1.48 -5.58 -1.60
N GLY A 19 -1.45 -6.33 -0.49
CA GLY A 19 -0.51 -7.43 -0.27
C GLY A 19 -1.22 -8.75 0.05
N ILE A 20 -0.67 -9.86 -0.43
CA ILE A 20 -1.14 -11.21 -0.08
C ILE A 20 0.01 -11.97 0.59
N VAL A 21 -0.21 -12.49 1.79
CA VAL A 21 0.80 -13.28 2.52
C VAL A 21 0.27 -14.64 2.93
N ARG A 22 1.18 -15.61 3.07
CA ARG A 22 0.93 -16.90 3.73
C ARG A 22 1.93 -17.08 4.86
N GLY A 23 1.48 -16.87 6.10
CA GLY A 23 2.37 -16.78 7.25
C GLY A 23 3.39 -15.65 7.05
N ARG A 24 4.68 -15.99 6.95
CA ARG A 24 5.77 -15.03 6.68
C ARG A 24 6.16 -14.89 5.20
N THR A 25 5.47 -15.59 4.31
CA THR A 25 5.79 -15.59 2.86
C THR A 25 4.94 -14.56 2.15
N LEU A 26 5.56 -13.64 1.40
CA LEU A 26 4.88 -12.71 0.51
C LEU A 26 4.53 -13.42 -0.81
N LEU A 27 3.26 -13.40 -1.19
CA LEU A 27 2.77 -14.03 -2.43
C LEU A 27 2.52 -12.99 -3.54
N ALA A 28 2.03 -11.81 -3.16
CA ALA A 28 1.81 -10.70 -4.08
C ALA A 28 1.90 -9.37 -3.33
N ASN A 29 2.36 -8.32 -4.02
CA ASN A 29 2.40 -6.96 -3.54
C ASN A 29 2.26 -6.01 -4.74
N VAL A 30 1.29 -5.10 -4.69
CA VAL A 30 1.10 -4.04 -5.69
C VAL A 30 0.88 -2.73 -4.95
N ILE A 31 1.54 -1.68 -5.42
CA ILE A 31 1.53 -0.35 -4.82
C ILE A 31 1.22 0.67 -5.92
N ALA A 32 0.27 1.56 -5.66
CA ALA A 32 0.05 2.79 -6.41
C ALA A 32 0.49 3.96 -5.51
N SER A 33 1.26 4.90 -6.07
CA SER A 33 1.79 6.05 -5.34
C SER A 33 1.20 7.35 -5.87
N SER A 34 0.77 8.21 -4.95
CA SER A 34 0.22 9.55 -5.18
C SER A 34 1.29 10.66 -5.15
N VAL A 35 2.59 10.29 -5.14
CA VAL A 35 3.71 11.26 -5.01
C VAL A 35 3.69 12.31 -6.13
N ALA A 36 3.29 11.93 -7.35
CA ALA A 36 3.23 12.84 -8.48
C ALA A 36 2.18 13.94 -8.28
N GLU A 37 1.05 13.61 -7.66
CA GLU A 37 -0.02 14.54 -7.30
C GLU A 37 0.44 15.54 -6.22
N HIS A 38 1.30 15.10 -5.30
CA HIS A 38 1.84 15.91 -4.21
C HIS A 38 3.05 16.77 -4.59
N ALA A 39 3.77 16.42 -5.67
CA ALA A 39 5.06 17.03 -6.02
C ALA A 39 5.02 18.57 -6.11
N ARG A 40 3.93 19.14 -6.64
CA ARG A 40 3.76 20.60 -6.78
C ARG A 40 3.57 21.36 -5.46
N PHE A 41 3.26 20.65 -4.38
CA PHE A 41 2.97 21.23 -3.07
C PHE A 41 4.16 21.14 -2.10
N GLY A 42 5.23 20.44 -2.49
CA GLY A 42 6.42 20.28 -1.64
C GLY A 42 6.22 19.36 -0.43
N GLY A 43 5.14 18.58 -0.40
CA GLY A 43 4.80 17.64 0.66
C GLY A 43 3.44 16.97 0.42
N VAL A 44 3.13 15.94 1.22
CA VAL A 44 1.83 15.25 1.18
C VAL A 44 0.71 16.21 1.54
N VAL A 45 -0.34 16.19 0.74
CA VAL A 45 -1.57 16.96 0.95
C VAL A 45 -2.66 15.97 1.34
N PRO A 46 -3.13 15.95 2.60
CA PRO A 46 -4.03 14.91 3.09
C PRO A 46 -5.30 14.69 2.25
N GLU A 47 -5.84 15.75 1.65
CA GLU A 47 -7.06 15.69 0.84
C GLU A 47 -6.87 15.09 -0.57
N ILE A 48 -5.61 14.87 -1.00
CA ILE A 48 -5.23 14.36 -2.32
C ILE A 48 -4.54 12.98 -2.22
N ALA A 49 -4.20 12.57 -1.00
CA ALA A 49 -3.46 11.35 -0.70
C ALA A 49 -4.26 10.09 -1.02
#